data_AF-A0A3G9GFQ2-F1
#
_entry.id   AF-A0A3G9GFQ2-F1
#
_cell.length_a   1.000
_cell.length_b   1.000
_cell.length_c   1.000
_cell.angle_alpha   90.00
_cell.angle_beta   90.00
_cell.angle_gamma   90.00
#
_symmetry.space_group_name_H-M   'P 1'
#
loop_
_entity.id
_entity.type
_entity.pdbx_description
1 polymer ?
#
loop_
_entity_poly.entity_id
_entity_poly.type
_entity_poly.pdbx_seq_one_letter_code
_entity_poly.pdbx_strand_id
1 'polypeptide(L)'
;MPNNLHDLAAIVQELFQRNDLVFDEYLNHGLMFFVSGKIKALRSDLLSRTDITKWDGEGMHWFYTDKNNDWSLYLRSVPHGVLCLANIISLQQKYLEQFVPSEIQLAERQTAEVELQHEFRQRNASNISDDALHSIGGPYYSDGERVWIRAGDERHFLALNDFDLQSFCHIVDRFAADRSGLRFAPTAIGDSVSGNDSLIVGGDPETFIAVRNSWYIDSQQAYYVDPRGWLTMTKIDSQSFELIGGPYARDAKGLIYAGVRKRNIATPESVVSLGYLYARMGPHLLYEGKIITNTGAINVATARAVWDDVLIDDGGHYLLGRRYRKPVPGLDPESIQFLTYAFAVDKQNVYARTQKIVHCESADRPSVRADDNLHNAIRDKNGLIYINSAGLVERRD
;
A
#
# COMPACT_ATOMS: atom_id res chain seq x y z
N MET A 1 28.23 -5.75 -39.02
CA MET A 1 27.16 -4.79 -38.68
C MET A 1 25.89 -5.30 -39.33
N PRO A 2 24.78 -5.46 -38.60
CA PRO A 2 23.54 -5.93 -39.17
C PRO A 2 22.89 -4.83 -40.01
N ASN A 3 22.65 -5.09 -41.29
CA ASN A 3 21.98 -4.13 -42.18
C ASN A 3 20.46 -4.38 -42.23
N ASN A 4 19.99 -5.50 -41.68
CA ASN A 4 18.60 -5.92 -41.63
C ASN A 4 18.40 -6.92 -40.47
N LEU A 5 17.14 -7.29 -40.21
CA LEU A 5 16.77 -8.20 -39.11
C LEU A 5 17.32 -9.62 -39.28
N HIS A 6 17.60 -10.08 -40.51
CA HIS A 6 18.20 -11.39 -40.76
C HIS A 6 19.66 -11.42 -40.29
N ASP A 7 20.43 -10.36 -40.57
CA ASP A 7 21.80 -10.22 -40.07
C ASP A 7 21.83 -10.13 -38.54
N LEU A 8 20.86 -9.43 -37.95
CA LEU A 8 20.72 -9.34 -36.49
C LEU A 8 20.40 -10.71 -35.87
N ALA A 9 19.53 -11.50 -36.51
CA ALA A 9 19.20 -12.85 -36.05
C ALA A 9 20.44 -13.75 -36.03
N ALA A 10 21.29 -13.69 -37.07
CA ALA A 10 22.54 -14.44 -37.12
C ALA A 10 23.50 -14.07 -35.98
N ILE A 11 23.67 -12.77 -35.72
CA ILE A 11 24.49 -12.27 -34.60
C ILE A 11 23.95 -12.78 -33.26
N VAL A 12 22.62 -12.76 -33.07
CA VAL A 12 21.99 -13.24 -31.83
C VAL A 12 22.12 -14.76 -31.67
N GLN A 13 21.92 -15.54 -32.73
CA GLN A 13 22.10 -17.00 -32.68
C GLN A 13 23.54 -17.39 -32.32
N GLU A 14 24.52 -16.69 -32.91
CA GLU A 14 25.94 -16.89 -32.60
C GLU A 14 26.25 -16.52 -31.13
N LEU A 15 25.78 -15.35 -30.68
CA LEU A 15 26.01 -14.87 -29.31
C LEU A 15 25.42 -15.79 -28.24
N PHE A 16 24.25 -16.35 -28.50
CA PHE A 16 23.57 -17.28 -27.60
C PHE A 16 24.01 -18.74 -27.83
N GLN A 17 24.84 -19.01 -28.85
CA GLN A 17 25.27 -20.35 -29.27
C GLN A 17 24.09 -21.31 -29.48
N ARG A 18 23.02 -20.78 -30.07
CA ARG A 18 21.73 -21.46 -30.21
C ARG A 18 21.13 -21.19 -31.58
N ASN A 19 21.09 -22.25 -32.40
CA ASN A 19 20.45 -22.21 -33.72
C ASN A 19 18.93 -22.49 -33.63
N ASP A 20 18.42 -22.84 -32.45
CA ASP A 20 17.02 -23.17 -32.19
C ASP A 20 16.19 -21.98 -31.67
N LEU A 21 16.78 -20.78 -31.61
CA LEU A 21 16.04 -19.58 -31.24
C LEU A 21 15.00 -19.23 -32.30
N VAL A 22 13.76 -19.04 -31.84
CA VAL A 22 12.65 -18.54 -32.64
C VAL A 22 12.51 -17.04 -32.37
N PHE A 23 12.47 -16.25 -33.44
CA PHE A 23 12.39 -14.79 -33.38
C PHE A 23 11.04 -14.29 -33.90
N ASP A 24 10.46 -13.36 -33.17
CA ASP A 24 9.36 -12.51 -33.63
C ASP A 24 9.94 -11.15 -34.04
N GLU A 25 9.60 -10.66 -35.24
CA GLU A 25 10.01 -9.32 -35.65
C GLU A 25 9.30 -8.25 -34.82
N TYR A 26 10.07 -7.27 -34.35
CA TYR A 26 9.58 -6.18 -33.52
C TYR A 26 9.75 -4.85 -34.26
N LEU A 27 8.62 -4.28 -34.68
CA LEU A 27 8.51 -2.92 -35.23
C LEU A 27 9.53 -2.60 -36.36
N ASN A 28 9.89 -3.61 -37.16
CA ASN A 28 10.85 -3.55 -38.27
C ASN A 28 12.28 -3.09 -37.90
N HIS A 29 12.62 -3.03 -36.61
CA HIS A 29 13.95 -2.61 -36.15
C HIS A 29 14.53 -3.52 -35.06
N GLY A 30 13.79 -4.52 -34.59
CA GLY A 30 14.29 -5.48 -33.63
C GLY A 30 13.71 -6.88 -33.76
N LEU A 31 14.24 -7.77 -32.93
CA LEU A 31 13.85 -9.16 -32.78
C LEU A 31 13.50 -9.40 -31.32
N MET A 32 12.34 -10.01 -31.09
CA MET A 32 11.91 -10.49 -29.80
C MET A 32 12.03 -12.01 -29.74
N PHE A 33 12.55 -12.53 -28.64
CA PHE A 33 12.68 -13.98 -28.46
C PHE A 33 12.76 -14.34 -26.97
N PHE A 34 12.60 -15.63 -26.68
CA PHE A 34 12.57 -16.13 -25.31
C PHE A 34 13.69 -17.13 -25.04
N VAL A 35 14.31 -17.01 -23.87
CA VAL A 35 15.31 -17.96 -23.40
C VAL A 35 14.89 -18.52 -22.04
N SER A 36 14.80 -19.85 -21.94
CA SER A 36 14.51 -20.54 -20.69
C SER A 36 15.64 -20.35 -19.68
N GLY A 37 15.29 -20.17 -18.40
CA GLY A 37 16.26 -20.12 -17.30
C GLY A 37 16.23 -18.83 -16.50
N LYS A 38 17.25 -18.62 -15.66
CA LYS A 38 17.35 -17.45 -14.78
C LYS A 38 18.22 -16.38 -15.42
N ILE A 39 17.76 -15.12 -15.40
CA ILE A 39 18.47 -13.97 -15.99
C ILE A 39 19.91 -13.81 -15.50
N LYS A 40 20.19 -14.12 -14.23
CA LYS A 40 21.55 -14.05 -13.67
C LYS A 40 22.51 -15.04 -14.32
N ALA A 41 22.04 -16.26 -14.60
CA ALA A 41 22.85 -17.29 -15.24
C ALA A 41 23.08 -16.93 -16.71
N LEU A 42 22.03 -16.53 -17.42
CA LEU A 42 22.12 -16.09 -18.81
C LEU A 42 23.06 -14.89 -18.98
N ARG A 43 22.96 -13.89 -18.09
CA ARG A 43 23.87 -12.73 -18.10
C ARG A 43 25.32 -13.15 -17.86
N SER A 44 25.57 -14.02 -16.89
CA SER A 44 26.94 -14.49 -16.60
C SER A 44 27.57 -15.19 -17.81
N ASP A 45 26.77 -15.96 -18.53
CA ASP A 45 27.17 -16.65 -19.76
C ASP A 45 27.46 -15.64 -20.90
N LEU A 46 26.56 -14.68 -21.12
CA LEU A 46 26.75 -13.62 -22.13
C LEU A 46 27.95 -12.70 -21.83
N LEU A 47 28.22 -12.40 -20.56
CA LEU A 47 29.38 -11.62 -20.13
C LEU A 47 30.72 -12.27 -20.50
N SER A 48 30.76 -13.60 -20.65
CA SER A 48 31.98 -14.30 -21.10
C SER A 48 32.27 -14.11 -22.59
N ARG A 49 31.30 -13.61 -23.37
CA ARG A 49 31.34 -13.49 -24.83
C ARG A 49 31.14 -12.05 -25.32
N THR A 50 30.99 -11.10 -24.41
CA THR A 50 30.73 -9.70 -24.72
C THR A 50 31.64 -8.79 -23.91
N ASP A 51 31.79 -7.54 -24.37
CA ASP A 51 32.52 -6.52 -23.63
C ASP A 51 31.70 -6.06 -22.42
N ILE A 52 32.24 -6.29 -21.22
CA ILE A 52 31.58 -5.93 -19.95
C ILE A 52 31.27 -4.43 -19.84
N THR A 53 32.07 -3.57 -20.47
CA THR A 53 31.91 -2.11 -20.41
C THR A 53 30.71 -1.60 -21.19
N LYS A 54 30.13 -2.45 -22.05
CA LYS A 54 28.94 -2.16 -22.87
C LYS A 54 27.64 -2.61 -22.23
N TRP A 55 27.70 -3.19 -21.03
CA TRP A 55 26.53 -3.59 -20.25
C TRP A 55 26.11 -2.51 -19.26
N ASP A 56 24.80 -2.31 -19.14
CA ASP A 56 24.17 -1.43 -18.16
C ASP A 56 22.88 -2.09 -17.61
N GLY A 57 22.29 -1.50 -16.58
CA GLY A 57 21.07 -1.95 -15.92
C GLY A 57 21.32 -2.57 -14.54
N GLU A 58 20.22 -2.82 -13.82
CA GLU A 58 20.23 -3.42 -12.49
C GLU A 58 19.01 -4.33 -12.27
N GLY A 59 19.16 -5.31 -11.39
CA GLY A 59 18.07 -6.18 -10.96
C GLY A 59 17.49 -7.06 -12.08
N MET A 60 16.27 -6.74 -12.52
CA MET A 60 15.47 -7.55 -13.46
C MET A 60 15.60 -7.11 -14.92
N HIS A 61 16.33 -6.02 -15.17
CA HIS A 61 16.47 -5.37 -16.48
C HIS A 61 17.95 -5.17 -16.79
N TRP A 62 18.40 -5.69 -17.93
CA TRP A 62 19.79 -5.58 -18.37
C TRP A 62 19.85 -5.15 -19.83
N PHE A 63 20.84 -4.32 -20.15
CA PHE A 63 21.03 -3.75 -21.47
C PHE A 63 22.47 -3.97 -21.90
N TYR A 64 22.66 -4.39 -23.13
CA TYR A 64 23.94 -4.42 -23.83
C TYR A 64 23.83 -3.54 -25.06
N THR A 65 24.81 -2.67 -25.29
CA THR A 65 24.78 -1.78 -26.45
C THR A 65 26.12 -1.78 -27.16
N ASP A 66 26.14 -2.22 -28.41
CA ASP A 66 27.31 -2.16 -29.27
C ASP A 66 27.14 -1.14 -30.39
N LYS A 67 27.35 0.13 -30.05
CA LYS A 67 27.23 1.25 -31.01
C LYS A 67 28.16 1.10 -32.21
N ASN A 68 29.34 0.49 -32.03
CA ASN A 68 30.29 0.27 -33.12
C ASN A 68 29.76 -0.75 -34.13
N ASN A 69 28.87 -1.65 -33.71
CA ASN A 69 28.27 -2.66 -34.56
C ASN A 69 26.77 -2.42 -34.82
N ASP A 70 26.24 -1.26 -34.44
CA ASP A 70 24.85 -0.80 -34.66
C ASP A 70 23.75 -1.72 -34.09
N TRP A 71 23.98 -2.35 -32.94
CA TRP A 71 22.92 -3.15 -32.30
C TRP A 71 22.95 -3.11 -30.78
N SER A 72 21.80 -3.43 -30.17
CA SER A 72 21.62 -3.54 -28.73
C SER A 72 20.81 -4.77 -28.37
N LEU A 73 20.91 -5.19 -27.10
CA LEU A 73 20.17 -6.30 -26.53
C LEU A 73 19.66 -5.92 -25.16
N TYR A 74 18.38 -6.18 -24.94
CA TYR A 74 17.70 -6.01 -23.67
C TYR A 74 17.23 -7.36 -23.14
N LEU A 75 17.44 -7.57 -21.85
CA LEU A 75 17.02 -8.77 -21.13
C LEU A 75 16.09 -8.37 -19.99
N ARG A 76 14.93 -9.04 -19.92
CA ARG A 76 13.98 -8.90 -18.82
C ARG A 76 13.61 -10.25 -18.25
N SER A 77 13.70 -10.39 -16.93
CA SER A 77 13.23 -11.61 -16.27
C SER A 77 11.71 -11.63 -16.25
N VAL A 78 11.14 -12.76 -16.65
CA VAL A 78 9.71 -13.04 -16.65
C VAL A 78 9.45 -14.41 -16.01
N PRO A 79 8.21 -14.77 -15.62
CA PRO A 79 7.94 -16.11 -15.10
C PRO A 79 8.46 -17.19 -16.05
N HIS A 80 9.26 -18.11 -15.51
CA HIS A 80 9.84 -19.27 -16.22
C HIS A 80 10.86 -18.97 -17.33
N GLY A 81 11.38 -17.74 -17.46
CA GLY A 81 12.50 -17.46 -18.36
C GLY A 81 12.90 -16.00 -18.48
N VAL A 82 13.50 -15.66 -19.62
CA VAL A 82 14.01 -14.34 -19.95
C VAL A 82 13.45 -13.91 -21.30
N LEU A 83 12.78 -12.77 -21.32
CA LEU A 83 12.39 -12.08 -22.54
C LEU A 83 13.59 -11.27 -23.04
N CYS A 84 13.94 -11.49 -24.30
CA CYS A 84 15.04 -10.81 -24.97
C CYS A 84 14.50 -9.93 -26.10
N LEU A 85 15.03 -8.71 -26.20
CA LEU A 85 14.78 -7.80 -27.32
C LEU A 85 16.12 -7.35 -27.89
N ALA A 86 16.45 -7.75 -29.11
CA ALA A 86 17.61 -7.26 -29.84
C ALA A 86 17.17 -6.20 -30.85
N ASN A 87 17.87 -5.07 -30.96
CA ASN A 87 17.50 -3.99 -31.89
C ASN A 87 18.69 -3.53 -32.72
N ILE A 88 18.43 -3.11 -33.96
CA ILE A 88 19.35 -2.31 -34.78
C ILE A 88 19.18 -0.85 -34.38
N ILE A 89 20.24 -0.22 -33.86
CA ILE A 89 20.14 1.09 -33.20
C ILE A 89 19.72 2.18 -34.20
N SER A 90 20.32 2.20 -35.40
CA SER A 90 19.99 3.16 -36.45
C SER A 90 18.53 3.07 -36.93
N LEU A 91 17.99 1.86 -37.10
CA LEU A 91 16.60 1.65 -37.50
C LEU A 91 15.64 2.04 -36.37
N GLN A 92 15.98 1.74 -35.12
CA GLN A 92 15.22 2.18 -33.96
C GLN A 92 15.19 3.71 -33.88
N GLN A 93 16.32 4.37 -34.11
CA GLN A 93 16.39 5.83 -34.10
C GLN A 93 15.50 6.44 -35.20
N LYS A 94 15.57 5.91 -36.42
CA LYS A 94 14.70 6.35 -37.53
C LYS A 94 13.22 6.11 -37.22
N TYR A 95 12.90 5.00 -36.56
CA TYR A 95 11.54 4.72 -36.07
C TYR A 95 11.11 5.70 -34.98
N LEU A 96 12.01 6.19 -34.12
CA LEU A 96 11.67 7.19 -33.10
C LEU A 96 11.55 8.61 -33.67
N GLU A 97 12.32 8.93 -34.70
CA GLU A 97 12.29 10.22 -35.41
C GLU A 97 10.91 10.52 -36.03
N GLN A 98 10.14 9.50 -36.42
CA GLN A 98 8.77 9.68 -36.91
C GLN A 98 7.75 10.09 -35.81
N PHE A 99 8.16 10.03 -34.54
CA PHE A 99 7.35 10.41 -33.38
C PHE A 99 7.88 11.65 -32.64
N VAL A 100 8.91 12.33 -33.18
CA VAL A 100 9.35 13.63 -32.67
C VAL A 100 8.28 14.66 -33.04
N PRO A 101 7.54 15.23 -32.07
CA PRO A 101 6.49 16.19 -32.39
C PRO A 101 7.10 17.46 -32.97
N SER A 102 6.44 18.08 -33.95
CA SER A 102 6.85 19.39 -34.45
C SER A 102 6.74 20.46 -33.36
N GLU A 103 7.45 21.59 -33.49
CA GLU A 103 7.34 22.73 -32.54
C GLU A 103 5.89 23.21 -32.37
N ILE A 104 5.07 23.08 -33.42
CA ILE A 104 3.63 23.38 -33.40
C ILE A 104 2.88 22.42 -32.46
N GLN A 105 3.17 21.13 -32.51
CA GLN A 105 2.56 20.12 -31.63
C GLN A 105 3.02 20.28 -30.16
N LEU A 106 4.22 20.80 -29.93
CA LEU A 106 4.70 21.14 -28.59
C LEU A 106 3.97 22.36 -28.02
N ALA A 107 3.76 23.40 -28.84
CA ALA A 107 3.02 24.60 -28.45
C ALA A 107 1.53 24.31 -28.23
N GLU A 108 0.92 23.46 -29.06
CA GLU A 108 -0.46 22.98 -28.88
C GLU A 108 -0.60 22.15 -27.60
N ARG A 109 0.38 21.29 -27.27
CA ARG A 109 0.40 20.55 -25.99
C ARG A 109 0.53 21.47 -24.78
N GLN A 110 1.40 22.48 -24.84
CA GLN A 110 1.53 23.45 -23.74
C GLN A 110 0.26 24.30 -23.58
N THR A 111 -0.38 24.68 -24.69
CA THR A 111 -1.64 25.42 -24.66
C THR A 111 -2.77 24.56 -24.10
N ALA A 112 -2.86 23.29 -24.53
CA ALA A 112 -3.82 22.33 -24.01
C ALA A 112 -3.59 22.00 -22.53
N GLU A 113 -2.33 21.91 -22.06
CA GLU A 113 -2.03 21.74 -20.63
C GLU A 113 -2.41 22.99 -19.81
N VAL A 114 -2.19 24.19 -20.34
CA VAL A 114 -2.60 25.44 -19.69
C VAL A 114 -4.12 25.56 -19.65
N GLU A 115 -4.83 25.22 -20.73
CA GLU A 115 -6.29 25.16 -20.77
C GLU A 115 -6.83 24.11 -19.81
N LEU A 116 -6.24 22.92 -19.76
CA LEU A 116 -6.68 21.85 -18.87
C LEU A 116 -6.38 22.18 -17.39
N GLN A 117 -5.28 22.87 -17.10
CA GLN A 117 -5.01 23.43 -15.77
C GLN A 117 -5.95 24.59 -15.42
N HIS A 118 -6.37 25.38 -16.39
CA HIS A 118 -7.30 26.48 -16.20
C HIS A 118 -8.73 25.95 -15.98
N GLU A 119 -9.17 24.95 -16.74
CA GLU A 119 -10.43 24.22 -16.53
C GLU A 119 -10.43 23.47 -15.18
N PHE A 120 -9.31 22.85 -14.81
CA PHE A 120 -9.15 22.22 -13.49
C PHE A 120 -9.23 23.25 -12.35
N ARG A 121 -8.59 24.41 -12.50
CA ARG A 121 -8.68 25.52 -11.52
C ARG A 121 -10.08 26.13 -11.46
N GLN A 122 -10.78 26.27 -12.59
CA GLN A 122 -12.14 26.77 -12.63
C GLN A 122 -13.15 25.78 -12.03
N ARG A 123 -12.99 24.47 -12.26
CA ARG A 123 -13.76 23.43 -11.57
C ARG A 123 -13.49 23.45 -10.06
N ASN A 124 -12.23 23.54 -9.64
CA ASN A 124 -11.88 23.48 -8.21
C ASN A 124 -12.23 24.75 -7.42
N ALA A 125 -12.15 25.94 -8.03
CA ALA A 125 -12.52 27.20 -7.37
C ALA A 125 -14.02 27.25 -6.98
N SER A 126 -14.88 26.45 -7.62
CA SER A 126 -16.29 26.31 -7.28
C SER A 126 -16.58 25.27 -6.18
N ASN A 127 -15.60 24.43 -5.85
CA ASN A 127 -15.78 23.25 -4.99
C ASN A 127 -15.15 23.38 -3.60
N ILE A 128 -14.61 24.56 -3.29
CA ILE A 128 -14.06 24.90 -1.97
C ILE A 128 -14.86 26.08 -1.42
N SER A 129 -15.25 26.02 -0.16
CA SER A 129 -15.91 27.13 0.53
C SER A 129 -15.29 27.37 1.90
N ASP A 130 -15.10 28.64 2.22
CA ASP A 130 -14.64 29.10 3.54
C ASP A 130 -15.82 29.62 4.38
N ASP A 131 -17.02 29.64 3.78
CA ASP A 131 -18.21 30.16 4.41
C ASP A 131 -18.74 29.21 5.49
N ALA A 132 -19.42 29.76 6.48
CA ALA A 132 -20.10 28.97 7.48
C ALA A 132 -21.30 28.24 6.86
N LEU A 133 -21.22 26.91 6.74
CA LEU A 133 -22.27 26.06 6.20
C LEU A 133 -23.14 25.43 7.30
N HIS A 134 -24.39 25.10 6.97
CA HIS A 134 -25.32 24.47 7.90
C HIS A 134 -25.05 22.96 7.99
N SER A 135 -24.98 22.40 9.21
CA SER A 135 -24.81 20.96 9.37
C SER A 135 -26.10 20.22 8.99
N ILE A 136 -25.97 19.13 8.22
CA ILE A 136 -27.08 18.28 7.78
C ILE A 136 -26.96 16.84 8.30
N GLY A 137 -26.15 16.62 9.35
CA GLY A 137 -25.91 15.34 9.99
C GLY A 137 -24.48 14.83 9.81
N GLY A 138 -23.92 14.22 10.86
CA GLY A 138 -22.56 13.68 10.85
C GLY A 138 -21.51 14.72 10.40
N PRO A 139 -20.56 14.35 9.51
CA PRO A 139 -19.55 15.27 8.97
C PRO A 139 -20.07 16.15 7.82
N TYR A 140 -21.37 16.12 7.51
CA TYR A 140 -21.93 16.74 6.30
C TYR A 140 -22.55 18.12 6.58
N TYR A 141 -22.43 18.99 5.58
CA TYR A 141 -22.92 20.36 5.60
C TYR A 141 -23.62 20.73 4.29
N SER A 142 -24.39 21.82 4.28
CA SER A 142 -25.04 22.36 3.10
C SER A 142 -25.01 23.89 3.04
N ASP A 143 -24.89 24.42 1.81
CA ASP A 143 -25.12 25.80 1.42
C ASP A 143 -26.56 26.03 0.89
N GLY A 144 -27.41 25.00 0.91
CA GLY A 144 -28.76 25.01 0.33
C GLY A 144 -28.84 24.52 -1.12
N GLU A 145 -27.70 24.32 -1.77
CA GLU A 145 -27.63 23.81 -3.16
C GLU A 145 -26.90 22.47 -3.24
N ARG A 146 -25.86 22.28 -2.41
CA ARG A 146 -24.94 21.15 -2.44
C ARG A 146 -24.74 20.55 -1.06
N VAL A 147 -24.16 19.35 -1.07
CA VAL A 147 -23.64 18.67 0.12
C VAL A 147 -22.13 18.91 0.20
N TRP A 148 -21.63 19.11 1.41
CA TRP A 148 -20.24 19.47 1.69
C TRP A 148 -19.67 18.66 2.84
N ILE A 149 -18.34 18.54 2.89
CA ILE A 149 -17.59 17.96 4.02
C ILE A 149 -16.42 18.86 4.39
N ARG A 150 -16.01 18.88 5.67
CA ARG A 150 -14.78 19.59 6.06
C ARG A 150 -13.54 18.92 5.47
N ALA A 151 -12.64 19.74 4.96
CA ALA A 151 -11.30 19.33 4.59
C ALA A 151 -10.48 18.88 5.82
N GLY A 152 -9.41 18.12 5.59
CA GLY A 152 -8.56 17.60 6.67
C GLY A 152 -7.81 18.69 7.46
N ASP A 153 -7.74 19.92 6.96
CA ASP A 153 -7.22 21.10 7.67
C ASP A 153 -8.25 21.74 8.61
N GLU A 154 -9.48 21.24 8.58
CA GLU A 154 -10.67 21.72 9.28
C GLU A 154 -11.04 23.20 9.02
N ARG A 155 -10.38 23.88 8.10
CA ARG A 155 -10.63 25.32 7.84
C ARG A 155 -11.66 25.54 6.75
N HIS A 156 -11.66 24.68 5.74
CA HIS A 156 -12.46 24.86 4.55
C HIS A 156 -13.36 23.65 4.28
N PHE A 157 -14.37 23.84 3.43
CA PHE A 157 -15.32 22.81 3.02
C PHE A 157 -15.08 22.39 1.58
N LEU A 158 -15.26 21.10 1.29
CA LEU A 158 -15.19 20.52 -0.04
C LEU A 158 -16.57 20.08 -0.49
N ALA A 159 -16.96 20.46 -1.71
CA ALA A 159 -18.24 20.10 -2.30
C ALA A 159 -18.27 18.62 -2.70
N LEU A 160 -19.35 17.93 -2.34
CA LEU A 160 -19.67 16.56 -2.74
C LEU A 160 -20.70 16.60 -3.86
N ASN A 161 -20.27 17.03 -5.04
CA ASN A 161 -21.15 17.36 -6.17
C ASN A 161 -22.01 16.18 -6.69
N ASP A 162 -21.62 14.94 -6.39
CA ASP A 162 -22.35 13.75 -6.85
C ASP A 162 -23.46 13.31 -5.88
N PHE A 163 -23.66 14.03 -4.76
CA PHE A 163 -24.73 13.76 -3.80
C PHE A 163 -25.98 14.56 -4.16
N ASP A 164 -27.15 13.92 -4.13
CA ASP A 164 -28.43 14.63 -4.28
C ASP A 164 -28.89 15.19 -2.94
N LEU A 165 -28.73 16.51 -2.76
CA LEU A 165 -29.16 17.21 -1.54
C LEU A 165 -30.66 17.00 -1.23
N GLN A 166 -31.53 16.90 -2.23
CA GLN A 166 -32.99 16.81 -1.99
C GLN A 166 -33.41 15.52 -1.31
N SER A 167 -32.68 14.43 -1.54
CA SER A 167 -32.95 13.12 -0.95
C SER A 167 -31.87 12.68 0.04
N PHE A 168 -30.94 13.58 0.36
CA PHE A 168 -29.82 13.29 1.24
C PHE A 168 -30.29 12.88 2.64
N CYS A 169 -29.72 11.79 3.15
CA CYS A 169 -29.92 11.33 4.51
C CYS A 169 -28.59 10.83 5.07
N HIS A 170 -28.09 11.48 6.13
CA HIS A 170 -26.95 10.94 6.88
C HIS A 170 -27.36 9.64 7.60
N ILE A 171 -26.51 8.62 7.54
CA ILE A 171 -26.76 7.33 8.21
C ILE A 171 -25.88 7.23 9.45
N VAL A 172 -24.57 7.11 9.28
CA VAL A 172 -23.61 6.94 10.36
C VAL A 172 -22.21 7.26 9.88
N ASP A 173 -21.38 7.84 10.73
CA ASP A 173 -20.01 8.24 10.40
C ASP A 173 -19.96 8.99 9.06
N ARG A 174 -19.20 8.48 8.08
CA ARG A 174 -19.05 9.02 6.72
C ARG A 174 -19.94 8.32 5.69
N PHE A 175 -20.99 7.64 6.13
CA PHE A 175 -21.99 7.02 5.28
C PHE A 175 -23.29 7.83 5.28
N ALA A 176 -23.86 7.95 4.10
CA ALA A 176 -25.14 8.61 3.85
C ALA A 176 -25.90 7.84 2.77
N ALA A 177 -27.15 8.20 2.52
CA ALA A 177 -27.91 7.77 1.37
C ALA A 177 -28.46 8.98 0.62
N ASP A 178 -28.70 8.78 -0.66
CA ASP A 178 -29.56 9.63 -1.47
C ASP A 178 -30.36 8.76 -2.44
N ARG A 179 -31.10 9.37 -3.37
CA ARG A 179 -31.94 8.66 -4.35
C ARG A 179 -31.17 7.67 -5.23
N SER A 180 -29.85 7.84 -5.35
CA SER A 180 -29.00 6.94 -6.13
C SER A 180 -28.53 5.74 -5.32
N GLY A 181 -28.60 5.81 -3.98
CA GLY A 181 -28.31 4.70 -3.08
C GLY A 181 -27.36 5.09 -1.96
N LEU A 182 -26.66 4.09 -1.44
CA LEU A 182 -25.69 4.26 -0.35
C LEU A 182 -24.46 5.03 -0.83
N ARG A 183 -24.00 5.99 -0.03
CA ARG A 183 -22.88 6.88 -0.30
C ARG A 183 -21.80 6.79 0.79
N PHE A 184 -20.56 7.02 0.41
CA PHE A 184 -19.43 7.18 1.32
C PHE A 184 -18.63 8.43 0.97
N ALA A 185 -18.34 9.27 1.97
CA ALA A 185 -17.45 10.41 1.79
C ALA A 185 -16.04 10.08 2.30
N PRO A 186 -15.04 9.91 1.42
CA PRO A 186 -13.69 9.57 1.85
C PRO A 186 -13.06 10.69 2.67
N THR A 187 -11.98 10.37 3.39
CA THR A 187 -11.19 11.38 4.09
C THR A 187 -10.64 12.39 3.09
N ALA A 188 -10.93 13.66 3.32
CA ALA A 188 -10.30 14.75 2.60
C ALA A 188 -8.83 14.83 3.01
N ILE A 189 -7.91 14.73 2.05
CA ILE A 189 -6.47 14.89 2.27
C ILE A 189 -6.03 16.11 1.45
N GLY A 190 -5.68 17.19 2.15
CA GLY A 190 -5.48 18.50 1.53
C GLY A 190 -6.75 19.01 0.85
N ASP A 191 -6.60 19.62 -0.32
CA ASP A 191 -7.69 20.23 -1.10
C ASP A 191 -8.41 19.22 -2.02
N SER A 192 -8.28 17.92 -1.74
CA SER A 192 -8.83 16.87 -2.60
C SER A 192 -9.58 15.81 -1.81
N VAL A 193 -10.72 15.40 -2.36
CA VAL A 193 -11.41 14.18 -1.95
C VAL A 193 -10.77 13.01 -2.71
N SER A 194 -10.11 12.09 -1.99
CA SER A 194 -9.45 10.95 -2.63
C SER A 194 -10.49 9.94 -3.15
N GLY A 195 -10.57 9.73 -4.46
CA GLY A 195 -11.29 8.60 -5.08
C GLY A 195 -12.53 8.97 -5.89
N ASN A 196 -12.64 8.37 -7.08
CA ASN A 196 -13.81 8.38 -7.95
C ASN A 196 -15.04 7.75 -7.27
N ASP A 197 -16.21 8.31 -7.55
CA ASP A 197 -17.57 7.92 -7.17
C ASP A 197 -17.80 7.67 -5.67
N SER A 198 -18.48 8.62 -5.03
CA SER A 198 -19.01 8.45 -3.67
C SER A 198 -20.16 7.42 -3.61
N LEU A 199 -20.66 6.95 -4.76
CA LEU A 199 -21.70 5.92 -4.85
C LEU A 199 -21.14 4.54 -4.53
N ILE A 200 -21.75 3.86 -3.56
CA ILE A 200 -21.43 2.48 -3.23
C ILE A 200 -22.30 1.55 -4.09
N VAL A 201 -21.71 1.03 -5.17
CA VAL A 201 -22.40 0.12 -6.08
C VAL A 201 -22.89 -1.13 -5.33
N GLY A 202 -24.20 -1.37 -5.43
CA GLY A 202 -24.86 -2.51 -4.79
C GLY A 202 -25.01 -2.40 -3.27
N GLY A 203 -24.70 -1.24 -2.68
CA GLY A 203 -24.97 -0.98 -1.26
C GLY A 203 -26.45 -0.78 -1.00
N ASP A 204 -26.92 -1.33 0.11
CA ASP A 204 -28.31 -1.27 0.54
C ASP A 204 -28.44 -0.35 1.78
N PRO A 205 -28.86 0.91 1.61
CA PRO A 205 -28.96 1.85 2.72
C PRO A 205 -30.06 1.48 3.73
N GLU A 206 -31.05 0.66 3.37
CA GLU A 206 -32.15 0.29 4.27
C GLU A 206 -31.70 -0.71 5.34
N THR A 207 -30.75 -1.58 4.99
CA THR A 207 -30.20 -2.60 5.91
C THR A 207 -28.80 -2.26 6.43
N PHE A 208 -28.26 -1.10 6.04
CA PHE A 208 -26.93 -0.66 6.44
C PHE A 208 -26.84 -0.34 7.94
N ILE A 209 -25.87 -0.95 8.62
CA ILE A 209 -25.61 -0.70 10.04
C ILE A 209 -24.11 -0.59 10.34
N ALA A 210 -23.76 0.30 11.27
CA ALA A 210 -22.45 0.26 11.91
C ALA A 210 -22.40 -0.88 12.92
N VAL A 211 -21.27 -1.61 12.93
CA VAL A 211 -21.08 -2.76 13.83
C VAL A 211 -20.09 -2.42 14.94
N ARG A 212 -18.79 -2.60 14.69
CA ARG A 212 -17.69 -2.22 15.60
C ARG A 212 -16.35 -2.25 14.87
N ASN A 213 -15.31 -1.64 15.43
CA ASN A 213 -13.94 -1.69 14.89
C ASN A 213 -13.85 -1.28 13.41
N SER A 214 -14.55 -0.20 13.04
CA SER A 214 -14.63 0.33 11.67
C SER A 214 -15.27 -0.62 10.64
N TRP A 215 -16.04 -1.60 11.11
CA TRP A 215 -16.88 -2.45 10.27
C TRP A 215 -18.32 -1.95 10.22
N TYR A 216 -18.87 -2.01 9.02
CA TYR A 216 -20.28 -1.77 8.71
C TYR A 216 -20.75 -2.93 7.84
N ILE A 217 -22.04 -3.22 7.84
CA ILE A 217 -22.64 -4.26 7.00
C ILE A 217 -23.97 -3.79 6.46
N ASP A 218 -24.36 -4.34 5.31
CA ASP A 218 -25.74 -4.40 4.85
C ASP A 218 -26.16 -5.88 4.68
N SER A 219 -27.32 -6.11 4.09
CA SER A 219 -27.86 -7.47 3.87
C SER A 219 -26.98 -8.38 3.00
N GLN A 220 -26.03 -7.83 2.23
CA GLN A 220 -25.25 -8.55 1.20
C GLN A 220 -23.73 -8.36 1.33
N GLN A 221 -23.27 -7.30 1.99
CA GLN A 221 -21.90 -6.83 1.95
C GLN A 221 -21.41 -6.38 3.32
N ALA A 222 -20.10 -6.51 3.53
CA ALA A 222 -19.40 -5.88 4.63
C ALA A 222 -18.47 -4.79 4.09
N TYR A 223 -18.34 -3.75 4.89
CA TYR A 223 -17.56 -2.55 4.65
C TYR A 223 -16.55 -2.40 5.76
N TYR A 224 -15.32 -2.08 5.39
CA TYR A 224 -14.26 -1.79 6.34
C TYR A 224 -13.63 -0.45 5.98
N VAL A 225 -13.61 0.46 6.93
CA VAL A 225 -12.91 1.74 6.80
C VAL A 225 -11.59 1.63 7.57
N ASP A 226 -10.48 1.71 6.86
CA ASP A 226 -9.17 1.64 7.50
C ASP A 226 -8.84 2.93 8.29
N PRO A 227 -7.78 2.95 9.11
CA PRO A 227 -7.39 4.14 9.87
C PRO A 227 -7.03 5.38 9.02
N ARG A 228 -6.78 5.20 7.71
CA ARG A 228 -6.56 6.32 6.76
C ARG A 228 -7.88 6.85 6.20
N GLY A 229 -8.99 6.18 6.50
CA GLY A 229 -10.33 6.48 5.99
C GLY A 229 -10.61 5.89 4.61
N TRP A 230 -9.86 4.86 4.20
CA TRP A 230 -10.14 4.16 2.95
C TRP A 230 -11.19 3.08 3.15
N LEU A 231 -12.21 3.12 2.30
CA LEU A 231 -13.27 2.13 2.27
C LEU A 231 -12.88 0.92 1.41
N THR A 232 -12.99 -0.26 1.99
CA THR A 232 -12.98 -1.53 1.26
C THR A 232 -14.29 -2.26 1.50
N MET A 233 -14.80 -2.95 0.49
CA MET A 233 -16.03 -3.74 0.58
C MET A 233 -15.86 -5.15 0.06
N THR A 234 -16.63 -6.07 0.62
CA THR A 234 -16.69 -7.45 0.16
C THR A 234 -18.09 -8.01 0.32
N LYS A 235 -18.52 -8.81 -0.65
CA LYS A 235 -19.73 -9.61 -0.50
C LYS A 235 -19.54 -10.62 0.62
N ILE A 236 -20.56 -10.75 1.45
CA ILE A 236 -20.56 -11.67 2.59
C ILE A 236 -21.63 -12.73 2.43
N ASP A 237 -21.54 -13.75 3.27
CA ASP A 237 -22.69 -14.55 3.67
C ASP A 237 -23.22 -13.96 4.97
N SER A 238 -24.31 -13.18 4.90
CA SER A 238 -24.83 -12.43 6.06
C SER A 238 -25.38 -13.31 7.17
N GLN A 239 -25.75 -14.57 6.89
CA GLN A 239 -26.21 -15.52 7.90
C GLN A 239 -25.08 -16.07 8.76
N SER A 240 -23.86 -16.14 8.22
CA SER A 240 -22.68 -16.69 8.89
C SER A 240 -21.60 -15.66 9.19
N PHE A 241 -21.83 -14.39 8.87
CA PHE A 241 -20.86 -13.32 9.07
C PHE A 241 -20.60 -13.06 10.56
N GLU A 242 -19.32 -13.05 10.93
CA GLU A 242 -18.86 -12.86 12.30
C GLU A 242 -17.63 -11.95 12.35
N LEU A 243 -17.68 -10.92 13.19
CA LEU A 243 -16.52 -10.10 13.52
C LEU A 243 -15.71 -10.76 14.66
N ILE A 244 -14.51 -11.24 14.35
CA ILE A 244 -13.66 -11.95 15.32
C ILE A 244 -12.63 -11.06 16.02
N GLY A 245 -12.45 -9.81 15.59
CA GLY A 245 -11.71 -8.78 16.33
C GLY A 245 -10.82 -7.89 15.47
N GLY A 246 -10.80 -6.59 15.78
CA GLY A 246 -10.06 -5.60 15.00
C GLY A 246 -10.43 -5.65 13.51
N PRO A 247 -9.45 -5.73 12.59
CA PRO A 247 -9.68 -5.80 11.15
C PRO A 247 -10.08 -7.21 10.67
N TYR A 248 -10.32 -8.18 11.56
CA TYR A 248 -10.65 -9.56 11.16
C TYR A 248 -12.15 -9.84 11.28
N ALA A 249 -12.69 -10.43 10.21
CA ALA A 249 -14.03 -10.99 10.14
C ALA A 249 -13.98 -12.35 9.41
N ARG A 250 -15.05 -13.12 9.47
CA ARG A 250 -15.19 -14.38 8.73
C ARG A 250 -16.64 -14.63 8.38
N ASP A 251 -16.86 -15.48 7.40
CA ASP A 251 -18.16 -16.07 7.09
C ASP A 251 -17.94 -17.49 6.54
N ALA A 252 -19.02 -18.16 6.13
CA ALA A 252 -18.96 -19.52 5.56
C ALA A 252 -18.09 -19.62 4.29
N LYS A 253 -17.77 -18.50 3.63
CA LYS A 253 -16.96 -18.45 2.40
C LYS A 253 -15.48 -18.17 2.69
N GLY A 254 -15.09 -17.87 3.93
CA GLY A 254 -13.69 -17.71 4.31
C GLY A 254 -13.38 -16.57 5.27
N LEU A 255 -12.09 -16.40 5.54
CA LEU A 255 -11.56 -15.31 6.36
C LEU A 255 -11.54 -14.00 5.56
N ILE A 256 -11.89 -12.90 6.22
CA ILE A 256 -11.84 -11.55 5.69
C ILE A 256 -10.93 -10.73 6.61
N TYR A 257 -10.00 -9.99 6.02
CA TYR A 257 -9.20 -9.02 6.76
C TYR A 257 -9.22 -7.68 6.05
N ALA A 258 -9.57 -6.63 6.79
CA ALA A 258 -9.72 -5.25 6.33
C ALA A 258 -10.57 -5.16 5.05
N GLY A 259 -11.76 -5.77 5.07
CA GLY A 259 -12.66 -5.82 3.91
C GLY A 259 -12.19 -6.71 2.75
N VAL A 260 -11.06 -7.43 2.85
CA VAL A 260 -10.54 -8.28 1.77
C VAL A 260 -10.55 -9.75 2.15
N ARG A 261 -11.23 -10.57 1.34
CA ARG A 261 -11.27 -12.03 1.48
C ARG A 261 -9.90 -12.65 1.25
N LYS A 262 -9.44 -13.47 2.20
CA LYS A 262 -8.12 -14.10 2.17
C LYS A 262 -8.21 -15.50 1.57
N ARG A 263 -7.20 -15.83 0.76
CA ARG A 263 -7.04 -17.15 0.14
C ARG A 263 -6.17 -18.02 1.03
N ASN A 264 -6.23 -19.34 0.83
CA ASN A 264 -5.41 -20.34 1.52
C ASN A 264 -5.68 -20.44 3.04
N ILE A 265 -6.89 -20.09 3.47
CA ILE A 265 -7.39 -20.32 4.83
C ILE A 265 -8.58 -21.28 4.70
N ALA A 266 -8.32 -22.57 4.86
CA ALA A 266 -9.31 -23.63 4.65
C ALA A 266 -10.34 -23.73 5.78
N THR A 267 -9.96 -23.32 6.99
CA THR A 267 -10.77 -23.44 8.23
C THR A 267 -10.95 -22.07 8.90
N PRO A 268 -11.69 -21.12 8.27
CA PRO A 268 -11.90 -19.77 8.81
C PRO A 268 -12.50 -19.76 10.24
N GLU A 269 -13.30 -20.76 10.59
CA GLU A 269 -13.89 -20.98 11.91
C GLU A 269 -12.86 -21.25 13.01
N SER A 270 -11.65 -21.68 12.66
CA SER A 270 -10.54 -21.89 13.60
C SER A 270 -9.72 -20.62 13.87
N VAL A 271 -9.99 -19.53 13.15
CA VAL A 271 -9.23 -18.28 13.29
C VAL A 271 -9.73 -17.49 14.49
N VAL A 272 -8.81 -17.10 15.37
CA VAL A 272 -9.07 -16.29 16.56
C VAL A 272 -8.21 -15.03 16.50
N SER A 273 -8.82 -13.85 16.63
CA SER A 273 -8.06 -12.60 16.70
C SER A 273 -7.21 -12.57 17.96
N LEU A 274 -5.95 -12.14 17.83
CA LEU A 274 -5.07 -11.88 18.96
C LEU A 274 -5.00 -10.38 19.29
N GLY A 275 -5.83 -9.57 18.65
CA GLY A 275 -5.79 -8.11 18.68
C GLY A 275 -5.00 -7.52 17.51
N TYR A 276 -5.27 -6.24 17.23
CA TYR A 276 -4.56 -5.46 16.21
C TYR A 276 -4.47 -6.19 14.86
N LEU A 277 -3.26 -6.33 14.29
CA LEU A 277 -3.04 -6.95 12.98
C LEU A 277 -2.82 -8.46 13.04
N TYR A 278 -2.92 -9.09 14.23
CA TYR A 278 -2.60 -10.50 14.44
C TYR A 278 -3.81 -11.38 14.72
N ALA A 279 -3.72 -12.63 14.25
CA ALA A 279 -4.64 -13.70 14.60
C ALA A 279 -3.88 -15.03 14.73
N ARG A 280 -4.52 -16.03 15.31
CA ARG A 280 -4.03 -17.42 15.31
C ARG A 280 -5.00 -18.34 14.60
N MET A 281 -4.47 -19.40 14.02
CA MET A 281 -5.19 -20.48 13.37
C MET A 281 -4.49 -21.79 13.73
N GLY A 282 -4.97 -22.46 14.78
CA GLY A 282 -4.27 -23.60 15.39
C GLY A 282 -2.83 -23.22 15.79
N PRO A 283 -1.80 -23.93 15.28
CA PRO A 283 -0.39 -23.63 15.58
C PRO A 283 0.19 -22.48 14.73
N HIS A 284 -0.59 -21.90 13.82
CA HIS A 284 -0.12 -20.85 12.93
C HIS A 284 -0.51 -19.46 13.42
N LEU A 285 0.40 -18.51 13.26
CA LEU A 285 0.11 -17.09 13.40
C LEU A 285 -0.19 -16.48 12.05
N LEU A 286 -1.10 -15.50 12.04
CA LEU A 286 -1.43 -14.68 10.90
C LEU A 286 -1.07 -13.23 11.20
N TYR A 287 -0.53 -12.54 10.20
CA TYR A 287 -0.34 -11.10 10.18
C TYR A 287 -1.00 -10.54 8.92
N GLU A 288 -1.93 -9.61 9.11
CA GLU A 288 -2.76 -9.02 8.05
C GLU A 288 -3.55 -10.07 7.24
N GLY A 289 -4.06 -11.10 7.93
CA GLY A 289 -4.77 -12.21 7.30
C GLY A 289 -3.91 -13.15 6.45
N LYS A 290 -2.58 -13.12 6.60
CA LYS A 290 -1.66 -14.05 5.93
C LYS A 290 -0.87 -14.86 6.94
N ILE A 291 -0.72 -16.16 6.70
CA ILE A 291 0.09 -17.06 7.53
C ILE A 291 1.54 -16.57 7.58
N ILE A 292 2.11 -16.54 8.78
CA ILE A 292 3.52 -16.26 9.04
C ILE A 292 4.26 -17.59 8.99
N THR A 293 5.15 -17.77 8.02
CA THR A 293 5.86 -19.04 7.80
C THR A 293 7.05 -19.26 8.72
N ASN A 294 7.56 -18.20 9.34
CA ASN A 294 8.67 -18.26 10.29
C ASN A 294 8.36 -17.41 11.52
N THR A 295 7.85 -18.07 12.56
CA THR A 295 7.52 -17.47 13.85
C THR A 295 8.67 -17.58 14.87
N GLY A 296 9.79 -18.21 14.51
CA GLY A 296 10.89 -18.47 15.44
C GLY A 296 10.44 -19.29 16.64
N ALA A 297 10.79 -18.83 17.85
CA ALA A 297 10.49 -19.51 19.10
C ALA A 297 9.19 -19.03 19.79
N ILE A 298 8.32 -18.31 19.07
CA ILE A 298 7.07 -17.81 19.64
C ILE A 298 6.18 -18.95 20.12
N ASN A 299 5.76 -18.87 21.38
CA ASN A 299 4.71 -19.70 21.94
C ASN A 299 3.33 -19.18 21.50
N VAL A 300 2.73 -19.82 20.49
CA VAL A 300 1.44 -19.42 19.91
C VAL A 300 0.28 -19.52 20.91
N ALA A 301 0.39 -20.37 21.93
CA ALA A 301 -0.67 -20.55 22.91
C ALA A 301 -0.83 -19.33 23.83
N THR A 302 0.28 -18.67 24.16
CA THR A 302 0.36 -17.53 25.09
C THR A 302 0.56 -16.19 24.37
N ALA A 303 0.79 -16.21 23.05
CA ALA A 303 0.93 -15.04 22.22
C ALA A 303 -0.29 -14.10 22.27
N ARG A 304 -0.03 -12.80 22.42
CA ARG A 304 -1.01 -11.72 22.33
C ARG A 304 -0.45 -10.52 21.59
N ALA A 305 -1.28 -9.80 20.85
CA ALA A 305 -0.87 -8.53 20.28
C ALA A 305 -0.90 -7.43 21.35
N VAL A 306 0.14 -6.60 21.36
CA VAL A 306 0.32 -5.48 22.32
C VAL A 306 0.38 -4.12 21.65
N TRP A 307 0.49 -4.11 20.32
CA TRP A 307 0.39 -2.95 19.46
C TRP A 307 0.09 -3.38 18.02
N ASP A 308 -0.19 -2.42 17.13
CA ASP A 308 -0.49 -2.63 15.70
C ASP A 308 0.33 -3.77 15.09
N ASP A 309 1.66 -3.63 15.13
CA ASP A 309 2.59 -4.57 14.55
C ASP A 309 3.44 -5.30 15.59
N VAL A 310 3.04 -5.34 16.86
CA VAL A 310 3.79 -6.05 17.91
C VAL A 310 2.94 -7.14 18.56
N LEU A 311 3.44 -8.36 18.50
CA LEU A 311 2.91 -9.53 19.20
C LEU A 311 3.98 -10.12 20.09
N ILE A 312 3.64 -10.48 21.33
CA ILE A 312 4.56 -11.02 22.32
C ILE A 312 3.95 -12.25 22.98
N ASP A 313 4.78 -13.22 23.35
CA ASP A 313 4.40 -14.34 24.21
C ASP A 313 4.83 -14.14 25.68
N ASP A 314 4.44 -15.06 26.55
CA ASP A 314 4.78 -15.02 27.99
C ASP A 314 6.28 -15.17 28.28
N GLY A 315 7.04 -15.78 27.36
CA GLY A 315 8.50 -15.86 27.42
C GLY A 315 9.22 -14.60 26.93
N GLY A 316 8.48 -13.59 26.45
CA GLY A 316 9.02 -12.33 25.94
C GLY A 316 9.57 -12.43 24.51
N HIS A 317 9.41 -13.57 23.84
CA HIS A 317 9.66 -13.63 22.41
C HIS A 317 8.59 -12.81 21.69
N TYR A 318 8.99 -12.06 20.65
CA TYR A 318 8.05 -11.18 19.96
C TYR A 318 8.22 -11.16 18.45
N LEU A 319 7.14 -10.76 17.78
CA LEU A 319 7.10 -10.40 16.38
C LEU A 319 7.01 -8.87 16.25
N LEU A 320 7.81 -8.31 15.33
CA LEU A 320 7.61 -6.98 14.79
C LEU A 320 7.16 -7.14 13.32
N GLY A 321 5.88 -6.93 13.08
CA GLY A 321 5.16 -7.38 11.89
C GLY A 321 5.28 -8.90 11.71
N ARG A 322 6.03 -9.32 10.69
CA ARG A 322 6.28 -10.76 10.40
C ARG A 322 7.61 -11.26 10.95
N ARG A 323 8.41 -10.40 11.58
CA ARG A 323 9.81 -10.68 11.90
C ARG A 323 9.97 -11.08 13.35
N TYR A 324 10.46 -12.29 13.57
CA TYR A 324 10.85 -12.77 14.88
C TYR A 324 12.01 -11.98 15.50
N ARG A 325 11.92 -11.81 16.81
CA ARG A 325 12.91 -11.18 17.68
C ARG A 325 13.03 -11.95 18.99
N LYS A 326 14.25 -11.99 19.53
CA LYS A 326 14.55 -12.60 20.82
C LYS A 326 14.05 -11.70 21.96
N PRO A 327 13.83 -12.25 23.17
CA PRO A 327 13.43 -11.47 24.34
C PRO A 327 14.42 -10.35 24.64
N VAL A 328 13.89 -9.22 25.12
CA VAL A 328 14.69 -8.09 25.59
C VAL A 328 14.99 -8.33 27.08
N PRO A 329 16.27 -8.28 27.52
CA PRO A 329 16.61 -8.45 28.93
C PRO A 329 15.83 -7.49 29.84
N GLY A 330 15.23 -8.03 30.91
CA GLY A 330 14.49 -7.25 31.89
C GLY A 330 13.05 -6.86 31.51
N LEU A 331 12.60 -7.18 30.28
CA LEU A 331 11.22 -6.95 29.84
C LEU A 331 10.26 -7.88 30.56
N ASP A 332 9.23 -7.31 31.20
CA ASP A 332 8.07 -8.04 31.72
C ASP A 332 6.99 -8.16 30.61
N PRO A 333 6.83 -9.33 29.98
CA PRO A 333 5.92 -9.50 28.86
C PRO A 333 4.46 -9.42 29.28
N GLU A 334 4.14 -9.64 30.55
CA GLU A 334 2.77 -9.59 31.07
C GLU A 334 2.29 -8.14 31.15
N SER A 335 3.14 -7.24 31.62
CA SER A 335 2.77 -5.85 31.89
C SER A 335 3.12 -4.86 30.78
N ILE A 336 3.75 -5.31 29.70
CA ILE A 336 4.12 -4.41 28.60
C ILE A 336 2.89 -3.75 27.97
N GLN A 337 2.96 -2.42 27.83
CA GLN A 337 1.95 -1.56 27.23
C GLN A 337 2.63 -0.45 26.43
N PHE A 338 2.12 -0.18 25.22
CA PHE A 338 2.57 0.96 24.43
C PHE A 338 1.90 2.26 24.90
N LEU A 339 2.71 3.29 25.16
CA LEU A 339 2.25 4.64 25.46
C LEU A 339 2.04 5.45 24.19
N THR A 340 2.90 5.22 23.20
CA THR A 340 2.84 5.83 21.87
C THR A 340 3.22 4.81 20.81
N TYR A 341 3.19 5.17 19.52
CA TYR A 341 3.63 4.23 18.47
C TYR A 341 5.13 3.86 18.57
N ALA A 342 5.90 4.68 19.29
CA ALA A 342 7.35 4.60 19.40
C ALA A 342 7.83 4.11 20.76
N PHE A 343 7.03 4.22 21.83
CA PHE A 343 7.47 3.90 23.19
C PHE A 343 6.48 2.99 23.92
N ALA A 344 7.05 2.06 24.67
CA ALA A 344 6.33 1.14 25.54
C ALA A 344 6.90 1.17 26.95
N VAL A 345 6.12 0.71 27.90
CA VAL A 345 6.51 0.56 29.30
C VAL A 345 6.09 -0.80 29.80
N ASP A 346 6.82 -1.32 30.78
CA ASP A 346 6.32 -2.40 31.65
C ASP A 346 6.24 -1.87 33.09
N LYS A 347 6.17 -2.74 34.10
CA LYS A 347 6.12 -2.30 35.52
C LYS A 347 7.39 -1.58 35.98
N GLN A 348 8.56 -1.85 35.38
CA GLN A 348 9.86 -1.36 35.87
C GLN A 348 10.62 -0.47 34.87
N ASN A 349 10.37 -0.64 33.59
CA ASN A 349 11.24 -0.14 32.53
C ASN A 349 10.46 0.57 31.42
N VAL A 350 11.19 1.38 30.67
CA VAL A 350 10.71 2.05 29.45
C VAL A 350 11.47 1.48 28.27
N TYR A 351 10.77 1.32 27.15
CA TYR A 351 11.31 0.76 25.91
C TYR A 351 11.02 1.66 24.73
N ALA A 352 11.96 1.71 23.79
CA ALA A 352 11.78 2.33 22.49
C ALA A 352 11.59 1.24 21.41
N ARG A 353 10.57 1.40 20.57
CA ARG A 353 10.34 0.62 19.36
C ARG A 353 11.03 1.32 18.19
N THR A 354 12.20 0.79 17.83
CA THR A 354 12.94 1.17 16.61
C THR A 354 12.74 0.08 15.55
N GLN A 355 13.81 -0.45 14.94
CA GLN A 355 13.77 -1.68 14.15
C GLN A 355 13.58 -2.96 15.01
N LYS A 356 13.65 -2.79 16.33
CA LYS A 356 13.42 -3.77 17.40
C LYS A 356 13.02 -2.99 18.67
N ILE A 357 12.50 -3.70 19.66
CA ILE A 357 12.30 -3.14 21.00
C ILE A 357 13.67 -3.08 21.70
N VAL A 358 14.00 -1.92 22.26
CA VAL A 358 15.23 -1.68 23.04
C VAL A 358 14.90 -1.01 24.36
N HIS A 359 15.67 -1.32 25.40
CA HIS A 359 15.56 -0.63 26.68
C HIS A 359 15.94 0.85 26.53
N CYS A 360 15.13 1.74 27.09
CA CYS A 360 15.33 3.18 27.06
C CYS A 360 15.88 3.65 28.42
N GLU A 361 17.17 3.44 28.62
CA GLU A 361 17.85 3.69 29.91
C GLU A 361 17.77 5.14 30.41
N SER A 362 17.63 6.10 29.49
CA SER A 362 17.53 7.51 29.85
C SER A 362 16.21 7.87 30.53
N ALA A 363 15.15 7.08 30.33
CA ALA A 363 13.80 7.42 30.76
C ALA A 363 13.54 7.07 32.24
N ASP A 364 12.91 7.98 32.96
CA ASP A 364 12.46 7.78 34.33
C ASP A 364 11.06 7.13 34.33
N ARG A 365 11.03 5.80 34.53
CA ARG A 365 9.78 5.03 34.51
C ARG A 365 8.66 5.58 35.42
N PRO A 366 8.90 6.05 36.65
CA PRO A 366 7.83 6.54 37.52
C PRO A 366 7.10 7.79 37.01
N SER A 367 7.79 8.66 36.26
CA SER A 367 7.21 9.92 35.76
C SER A 367 6.86 9.92 34.27
N VAL A 368 7.15 8.83 33.55
CA VAL A 368 6.96 8.74 32.10
C VAL A 368 5.49 8.81 31.69
N ARG A 369 5.21 9.60 30.65
CA ARG A 369 3.90 9.71 29.99
C ARG A 369 4.06 9.97 28.49
N ALA A 370 3.01 9.70 27.71
CA ALA A 370 2.96 10.10 26.31
C ALA A 370 3.10 11.63 26.17
N ASP A 371 3.73 12.09 25.09
CA ASP A 371 3.71 13.51 24.73
C ASP A 371 2.39 13.86 24.00
N ASP A 372 1.82 15.01 24.34
CA ASP A 372 0.54 15.45 23.78
C ASP A 372 0.65 15.95 22.33
N ASN A 373 1.84 16.37 21.88
CA ASN A 373 2.05 17.01 20.57
C ASN A 373 2.80 16.13 19.56
N LEU A 374 3.62 15.21 20.06
CA LEU A 374 4.49 14.37 19.25
C LEU A 374 4.17 12.91 19.48
N HIS A 375 3.49 12.29 18.51
CA HIS A 375 3.13 10.88 18.56
C HIS A 375 4.33 9.93 18.69
N ASN A 376 5.54 10.40 18.38
CA ASN A 376 6.78 9.64 18.45
C ASN A 376 7.62 9.93 19.70
N ALA A 377 7.01 10.52 20.73
CA ALA A 377 7.73 11.00 21.91
C ALA A 377 7.01 10.68 23.22
N ILE A 378 7.78 10.71 24.30
CA ILE A 378 7.34 10.61 25.69
C ILE A 378 7.98 11.74 26.49
N ARG A 379 7.38 12.11 27.62
CA ARG A 379 8.01 12.99 28.61
C ARG A 379 8.18 12.29 29.93
N ASP A 380 9.23 12.64 30.64
CA ASP A 380 9.42 12.31 32.04
C ASP A 380 9.86 13.55 32.82
N LYS A 381 10.21 13.39 34.11
CA LYS A 381 10.66 14.50 34.98
C LYS A 381 11.92 15.21 34.48
N ASN A 382 12.69 14.59 33.58
CA ASN A 382 13.95 15.10 33.05
C ASN A 382 13.81 15.64 31.61
N GLY A 383 12.60 15.74 31.07
CA GLY A 383 12.36 16.36 29.76
C GLY A 383 11.68 15.45 28.75
N LEU A 384 11.84 15.80 27.47
CA LEU A 384 11.25 15.12 26.32
C LEU A 384 12.21 14.04 25.79
N ILE A 385 11.70 12.87 25.47
CA ILE A 385 12.44 11.79 24.81
C ILE A 385 11.69 11.39 23.55
N TYR A 386 12.38 11.34 22.41
CA TYR A 386 11.77 11.03 21.12
C TYR A 386 12.68 10.15 20.26
N ILE A 387 12.11 9.53 19.23
CA ILE A 387 12.88 8.83 18.19
C ILE A 387 13.10 9.78 17.01
N ASN A 388 14.36 10.08 16.71
CA ASN A 388 14.73 10.96 15.60
C ASN A 388 14.54 10.27 14.22
N SER A 389 14.75 11.00 13.13
CA SER A 389 14.60 10.48 11.76
C SER A 389 15.57 9.33 11.41
N ALA A 390 16.69 9.21 12.13
CA ALA A 390 17.62 8.09 12.01
C ALA A 390 17.20 6.84 12.81
N GLY A 391 16.10 6.90 13.56
CA GLY A 391 15.62 5.80 14.41
C GLY A 391 16.37 5.67 15.73
N LEU A 392 17.05 6.73 16.18
CA LEU A 392 17.78 6.78 17.45
C LEU A 392 16.95 7.50 18.52
N VAL A 393 17.10 7.05 19.76
CA VAL A 393 16.45 7.69 20.92
C VAL A 393 17.27 8.91 21.34
N GLU A 394 16.63 10.07 21.40
CA GLU A 394 17.24 11.33 21.83
C GLU A 394 16.45 11.94 22.99
N ARG A 395 17.14 12.68 23.87
CA ARG A 395 16.53 13.50 24.92
C ARG A 395 16.73 14.97 24.59
N ARG A 396 15.70 15.76 24.87
CA ARG A 396 15.74 17.22 24.92
C ARG A 396 15.25 17.68 26.29
N ASP A 397 16.09 18.47 26.95
CA ASP A 397 15.82 19.04 28.27
C ASP A 397 14.64 20.02 28.25
#